data_AF-A0A084H1T0-F1
#
_entry.id   AF-A0A084H1T0-F1
#
_cell.length_a   1.000
_cell.length_b   1.000
_cell.length_c   1.000
_cell.angle_alpha   90.00
_cell.angle_beta   90.00
_cell.angle_gamma   90.00
#
_symmetry.space_group_name_H-M   'P 1'
#
loop_
_entity.id
_entity.type
_entity.pdbx_description
1 polymer ?
#
loop_
_entity_poly.entity_id
_entity_poly.type
_entity_poly.pdbx_seq_one_letter_code
_entity_poly.pdbx_strand_id
1 'polypeptide(L)'
;MFLKIIKKIILVLGTILIIPIGIGLLIGGGYILFSLVDGSSLDESLKNLAQFSQTIQPYFNYLILLFIIPLLLKGIKKVKASKG
;
A
#
# COMPACT_ATOMS: atom_id res chain seq x y z
N MET A 1 -15.97 26.52 -14.20
CA MET A 1 -14.58 26.01 -14.05
C MET A 1 -14.31 25.47 -12.65
N PHE A 2 -14.64 26.23 -11.61
CA PHE A 2 -14.44 25.88 -10.19
C PHE A 2 -15.09 24.55 -9.74
N LEU A 3 -16.33 24.27 -10.17
CA LEU A 3 -17.03 23.03 -9.81
C LEU A 3 -16.34 21.75 -10.34
N LYS A 4 -15.71 21.83 -11.53
CA LYS A 4 -14.94 20.71 -12.10
C LYS A 4 -13.69 20.42 -11.27
N ILE A 5 -13.06 21.47 -10.73
CA ILE A 5 -11.87 21.36 -9.87
C ILE A 5 -12.24 20.70 -8.54
N ILE A 6 -13.34 21.15 -7.90
CA ILE A 6 -13.83 20.56 -6.64
C ILE A 6 -14.18 19.08 -6.81
N LYS A 7 -14.92 18.71 -7.85
CA LYS A 7 -15.22 17.29 -8.14
C LYS A 7 -13.95 16.45 -8.31
N LYS A 8 -12.94 17.00 -8.98
CA LYS A 8 -11.66 16.31 -9.21
C LYS A 8 -10.88 16.11 -7.91
N ILE A 9 -10.87 17.11 -7.02
CA ILE A 9 -10.24 17.02 -5.70
C ILE A 9 -10.94 15.95 -4.84
N ILE A 10 -12.28 15.94 -4.80
CA ILE A 10 -13.06 14.94 -4.07
C ILE A 10 -12.78 13.53 -4.63
N LEU A 11 -12.71 13.39 -5.95
CA LEU A 11 -12.42 12.10 -6.58
C LEU A 11 -11.01 11.61 -6.24
N VAL A 12 -10.01 12.48 -6.26
CA VAL A 12 -8.64 12.13 -5.88
C VAL A 12 -8.56 11.74 -4.40
N LEU A 13 -9.14 12.53 -3.49
CA LEU A 13 -9.21 12.21 -2.06
C LEU A 13 -9.93 10.88 -1.80
N GLY A 14 -11.05 10.66 -2.50
CA GLY A 14 -11.80 9.41 -2.44
C GLY A 14 -10.93 8.23 -2.87
N THR A 15 -10.22 8.32 -4.00
CA THR A 15 -9.36 7.21 -4.46
C THR A 15 -8.19 6.92 -3.52
N ILE A 16 -7.59 7.95 -2.91
CA ILE A 16 -6.49 7.79 -1.95
C ILE A 16 -6.93 7.02 -0.70
N LEU A 17 -8.20 7.16 -0.29
CA LEU A 17 -8.76 6.43 0.85
C LEU A 17 -9.30 5.06 0.47
N ILE A 18 -10.05 4.98 -0.63
CA ILE A 18 -10.77 3.76 -1.05
C ILE A 18 -9.79 2.67 -1.49
N ILE A 19 -8.70 3.02 -2.17
CA ILE A 19 -7.76 2.02 -2.72
C ILE A 19 -7.04 1.25 -1.60
N PRO A 20 -6.39 1.90 -0.60
CA PRO A 20 -5.75 1.18 0.50
C PRO A 20 -6.73 0.35 1.32
N ILE A 21 -7.93 0.90 1.59
CA ILE A 21 -8.98 0.18 2.33
C ILE A 21 -9.44 -1.04 1.55
N GLY A 22 -9.69 -0.91 0.24
CA GLY A 22 -10.10 -2.00 -0.63
C GLY A 22 -9.06 -3.13 -0.71
N ILE A 23 -7.77 -2.78 -0.83
CA ILE A 23 -6.67 -3.76 -0.80
C ILE A 23 -6.62 -4.47 0.56
N GLY A 24 -6.71 -3.71 1.66
CA GLY A 24 -6.71 -4.27 3.02
C GLY A 24 -7.89 -5.22 3.27
N LEU A 25 -9.08 -4.88 2.77
CA LEU A 25 -10.28 -5.72 2.88
C LEU A 25 -10.20 -6.98 2.01
N LEU A 26 -9.71 -6.87 0.77
CA LEU A 26 -9.60 -8.04 -0.11
C LEU A 26 -8.56 -9.04 0.40
N ILE A 27 -7.39 -8.55 0.82
CA ILE A 27 -6.28 -9.42 1.23
C ILE A 27 -6.45 -9.85 2.69
N GLY A 28 -6.59 -8.89 3.62
CA GLY A 28 -6.73 -9.17 5.05
C GLY A 28 -8.09 -9.78 5.38
N GLY A 29 -9.17 -9.16 4.88
CA GLY A 29 -10.53 -9.70 5.06
C GLY A 29 -10.74 -11.03 4.35
N GLY A 30 -10.18 -11.22 3.15
CA GLY A 30 -10.21 -12.50 2.44
C GLY A 30 -9.50 -13.63 3.19
N TYR A 31 -8.32 -13.35 3.76
CA TYR A 31 -7.62 -14.30 4.63
C TYR A 31 -8.43 -14.67 5.86
N ILE A 32 -9.03 -13.70 6.55
CA ILE A 32 -9.87 -13.95 7.73
C ILE A 32 -11.09 -14.80 7.38
N LEU A 33 -11.77 -14.49 6.27
CA LEU A 33 -12.91 -15.29 5.80
C LEU A 33 -12.50 -16.72 5.46
N PHE A 34 -11.37 -16.90 4.79
CA PHE A 34 -10.85 -18.23 4.46
C PHE A 34 -10.52 -19.04 5.73
N SER A 35 -9.82 -18.44 6.70
CA SER A 35 -9.47 -19.08 7.96
C SER A 35 -10.71 -19.44 8.79
N LEU A 36 -11.74 -18.60 8.79
CA LEU A 36 -13.03 -18.89 9.43
C LEU A 36 -13.75 -20.08 8.78
N VAL A 37 -13.71 -20.18 7.44
CA VAL A 37 -14.27 -21.33 6.70
C VAL A 37 -13.51 -22.61 7.02
N ASP A 38 -12.21 -22.52 7.26
CA ASP A 38 -11.35 -23.64 7.65
C ASP A 38 -11.48 -24.02 9.14
N GLY A 39 -12.39 -23.37 9.87
CA GLY A 39 -12.69 -23.66 11.28
C GLY A 39 -11.79 -22.95 12.30
N SER A 40 -10.92 -22.05 11.85
CA SER A 40 -10.11 -21.22 12.75
C SER A 40 -10.95 -20.14 13.42
N SER A 41 -10.63 -19.81 14.67
CA SER A 41 -11.30 -18.70 15.36
C SER A 41 -10.91 -17.34 14.73
N LEU A 42 -11.79 -16.35 14.89
CA LEU A 42 -11.53 -15.00 14.39
C LEU A 42 -10.29 -14.38 15.07
N ASP A 43 -10.13 -14.60 16.38
CA ASP A 43 -8.98 -14.13 17.15
C ASP A 43 -7.66 -14.73 16.67
N GLU A 44 -7.63 -16.04 16.39
CA GLU A 44 -6.46 -16.73 15.88
C GLU A 44 -6.10 -16.25 14.46
N SER A 45 -7.11 -16.06 13.62
CA SER A 45 -6.94 -15.53 12.26
C SER A 45 -6.36 -14.12 12.27
N LEU A 46 -6.86 -13.24 13.15
CA LEU A 46 -6.34 -11.88 13.32
C LEU A 46 -4.91 -11.90 13.86
N LYS A 47 -4.61 -12.78 14.81
CA LYS A 47 -3.27 -12.92 15.40
C LYS A 47 -2.26 -13.39 14.35
N ASN A 48 -2.62 -14.38 13.54
CA ASN A 48 -1.77 -14.88 12.46
C ASN A 48 -1.53 -13.83 11.38
N LEU A 49 -2.57 -13.06 11.00
CA LEU A 49 -2.44 -11.95 10.07
C LEU A 49 -1.52 -10.85 10.60
N ALA A 50 -1.63 -10.53 11.90
CA ALA A 50 -0.77 -9.54 12.55
C ALA A 50 0.71 -10.00 12.61
N GLN A 51 0.96 -11.26 12.96
CA GLN A 51 2.31 -11.84 12.97
C GLN A 51 2.92 -11.90 11.57
N PHE A 52 2.12 -12.26 10.57
CA PHE A 52 2.52 -12.25 9.17
C PHE A 52 2.89 -10.83 8.70
N SER A 53 2.07 -9.83 9.05
CA SER A 53 2.37 -8.43 8.76
C SER A 53 3.70 -7.98 9.37
N GLN A 54 3.98 -8.35 10.62
CA GLN A 54 5.26 -8.01 11.28
C GLN A 54 6.46 -8.71 10.63
N THR A 55 6.27 -9.95 10.19
CA THR A 55 7.33 -10.74 9.54
C THR A 55 7.66 -10.19 8.15
N ILE A 56 6.68 -9.69 7.41
CA ILE A 56 6.86 -9.16 6.06
C ILE A 56 7.32 -7.70 6.05
N GLN A 57 7.05 -6.94 7.11
CA GLN A 57 7.41 -5.53 7.22
C GLN A 57 8.87 -5.21 6.83
N PRO A 58 9.92 -5.94 7.29
CA PRO A 58 11.29 -5.68 6.84
C PRO A 58 11.47 -5.90 5.34
N TYR A 59 10.90 -6.96 4.77
CA TYR A 59 10.99 -7.24 3.33
C TYR A 59 10.30 -6.16 2.49
N PHE A 60 9.15 -5.66 2.96
CA PHE A 60 8.45 -4.57 2.32
C PHE A 60 9.29 -3.29 2.33
N ASN A 61 9.94 -2.98 3.45
CA ASN A 61 10.89 -1.86 3.55
C ASN A 61 12.08 -2.02 2.60
N TYR A 62 12.66 -3.22 2.49
CA TYR A 62 13.74 -3.50 1.53
C TYR A 62 13.28 -3.32 0.08
N LEU A 63 12.08 -3.79 -0.26
CA LEU A 63 11.48 -3.61 -1.60
C LEU A 63 11.30 -2.12 -1.93
N ILE A 64 10.77 -1.35 -0.98
CA ILE A 64 10.65 0.10 -1.12
C ILE A 64 12.03 0.73 -1.33
N LEU A 65 13.03 0.37 -0.51
CA LEU A 65 14.38 0.90 -0.62
C LEU A 65 15.01 0.56 -1.98
N LEU A 66 14.85 -0.69 -2.44
CA LEU A 66 15.34 -1.19 -3.73
C LEU A 66 14.72 -0.44 -4.91
N PHE A 67 13.47 0.01 -4.80
CA PHE A 67 12.82 0.82 -5.85
C PHE A 67 13.17 2.31 -5.75
N ILE A 68 13.28 2.84 -4.53
CA ILE A 68 13.57 4.26 -4.29
C ILE A 68 15.02 4.59 -4.67
N ILE A 69 16.00 3.75 -4.33
CA ILE A 69 17.43 4.03 -4.59
C ILE A 69 17.71 4.27 -6.09
N PRO A 70 17.30 3.41 -7.04
CA PRO A 70 17.49 3.65 -8.47
C PRO A 70 16.79 4.93 -8.95
N LEU A 71 15.60 5.22 -8.41
CA LEU A 71 14.83 6.41 -8.76
C LEU A 71 15.54 7.69 -8.29
N LEU A 72 16.08 7.68 -7.07
CA LEU A 72 16.88 8.78 -6.53
C LEU A 72 18.17 8.97 -7.34
N LEU A 73 18.89 7.88 -7.65
CA LEU A 73 20.11 7.93 -8.47
C LEU A 73 19.83 8.46 -9.88
N LYS A 74 18.71 8.07 -10.49
CA LYS A 74 18.26 8.56 -11.80
C LYS A 74 17.87 10.04 -11.74
N GLY A 75 17.21 10.48 -10.66
CA GLY A 75 16.90 11.88 -10.41
C GLY A 75 18.15 12.76 -10.29
N ILE A 76 19.14 12.33 -9.51
CA ILE A 76 20.41 13.05 -9.32
C ILE A 76 21.17 13.19 -10.65
N LYS A 77 21.28 12.11 -11.44
CA LYS A 77 21.91 12.15 -12.77
C LYS A 77 21.21 13.14 -13.71
N LYS A 78 19.86 13.18 -13.69
CA LYS A 78 19.07 14.10 -14.52
C LYS A 78 19.26 15.56 -14.12
N VAL A 79 19.35 15.86 -12.82
CA VAL A 79 19.62 17.23 -12.33
C VAL A 79 21.03 17.69 -12.71
N LYS A 80 22.03 16.79 -12.63
CA LYS A 80 23.41 17.10 -13.02
C LYS A 80 23.54 17.37 -14.52
N ALA A 81 22.80 16.64 -15.36
CA ALA A 81 22.78 16.84 -16.81
C ALA A 81 22.00 18.08 -17.26
N SER A 82 21.13 18.65 -16.42
CA SER A 82 20.36 19.87 -16.73
C SER A 82 21.08 21.17 -16.33
N LYS A 83 22.21 21.07 -15.63
CA LYS A 83 23.02 22.20 -15.15
C LYS A 83 24.36 22.36 -15.89
N GLY A 84 24.64 21.52 -16.88
CA GLY A 84 25.76 21.65 -17.81
C GLY A 84 25.25 21.94 -19.20
#